data_AF-A0A9P5ZWK5-F1
#
_entry.id   AF-A0A9P5ZWK5-F1
#
_cell.length_a   1.000
_cell.length_b   1.000
_cell.length_c   1.000
_cell.angle_alpha   90.00
_cell.angle_beta   90.00
_cell.angle_gamma   90.00
#
_symmetry.space_group_name_H-M   'P 1'
#
loop_
_entity.id
_entity.type
_entity.pdbx_description
1 polymer ?
#
loop_
_entity_poly.entity_id
_entity_poly.type
_entity_poly.pdbx_seq_one_letter_code
_entity_poly.pdbx_strand_id
1 'polypeptide(L)'
;FTSPSFAVRMADTQRLLQAAAALSQLLTSRGIPHAFYGSVFTAALSSSPQSDEIFCIVQYGPSQTHPFRRVRDATVGSEEFSTTHSPWTNRLIVTYRTLIPAIEIEILPAGETGPRVLGDSTVMKLHNVPFLTFSEFIRAKLKSWAIRGLQNDAQDIVYVLSRYWNRVDINRIPEQDMDTFAARNPDAAASWTALKRRYGM
;
A
#
# COMPACT_ATOMS: atom_id res chain seq x y z
N PHE A 1 -18.75 -19.26 -17.75
CA PHE A 1 -18.14 -19.15 -16.40
C PHE A 1 -17.51 -17.78 -16.27
N THR A 2 -18.31 -16.82 -15.84
CA THR A 2 -17.84 -15.49 -15.47
C THR A 2 -17.18 -15.61 -14.10
N SER A 3 -15.87 -15.35 -14.04
CA SER A 3 -15.19 -15.06 -12.77
C SER A 3 -16.04 -14.03 -12.01
N PRO A 4 -16.24 -14.18 -10.68
CA PRO A 4 -16.84 -13.09 -9.93
C PRO A 4 -15.90 -11.90 -10.11
N SER A 5 -16.34 -10.89 -10.85
CA SER A 5 -15.68 -9.60 -10.84
C SER A 5 -15.57 -9.21 -9.38
N PHE A 6 -14.37 -8.92 -8.90
CA PHE A 6 -14.20 -8.11 -7.71
C PHE A 6 -14.94 -6.81 -7.99
N ALA A 7 -16.24 -6.76 -7.68
CA ALA A 7 -16.96 -5.51 -7.64
C ALA A 7 -16.13 -4.65 -6.70
N VAL A 8 -15.58 -3.55 -7.23
CA VAL A 8 -14.82 -2.56 -6.49
C VAL A 8 -15.72 -2.13 -5.33
N ARG A 9 -15.53 -2.75 -4.16
CA ARG A 9 -16.31 -2.42 -2.98
C ARG A 9 -15.65 -1.19 -2.41
N MET A 10 -16.16 -0.03 -2.81
CA MET A 10 -15.85 1.22 -2.15
C MET A 10 -16.16 1.05 -0.66
N ALA A 11 -15.11 1.01 0.14
CA ALA A 11 -15.20 0.88 1.57
C ALA A 11 -15.02 2.26 2.20
N ASP A 12 -15.69 2.46 3.32
CA ASP A 12 -15.50 3.63 4.15
C ASP A 12 -14.04 3.69 4.63
N THR A 13 -13.37 4.81 4.36
CA THR A 13 -11.96 5.02 4.71
C THR A 13 -11.71 4.83 6.21
N GLN A 14 -12.61 5.27 7.09
CA GLN A 14 -12.44 5.07 8.53
C GLN A 14 -12.50 3.59 8.89
N ARG A 15 -13.39 2.82 8.26
CA ARG A 15 -13.50 1.37 8.49
C ARG A 15 -12.25 0.63 8.02
N LEU A 16 -11.66 1.04 6.90
CA LEU A 16 -10.38 0.51 6.43
C LEU A 16 -9.25 0.84 7.40
N LEU A 17 -9.16 2.09 7.86
CA LEU A 17 -8.16 2.52 8.84
C LEU A 17 -8.31 1.81 10.19
N GLN A 18 -9.54 1.54 10.63
CA GLN A 18 -9.81 0.76 11.83
C GLN A 18 -9.31 -0.69 11.69
N ALA A 19 -9.63 -1.35 10.58
CA ALA A 19 -9.14 -2.70 10.29
C ALA A 19 -7.60 -2.74 10.19
N ALA A 20 -7.01 -1.72 9.56
CA ALA A 20 -5.57 -1.56 9.45
C ALA A 20 -4.90 -1.38 10.82
N ALA A 21 -5.47 -0.55 11.69
CA ALA A 21 -4.98 -0.33 13.04
C ALA A 21 -5.03 -1.62 13.87
N ALA A 22 -6.14 -2.35 13.84
CA ALA A 22 -6.29 -3.62 14.54
C ALA A 22 -5.27 -4.67 14.02
N LEU A 23 -5.12 -4.82 12.70
CA LEU A 23 -4.13 -5.73 12.14
C LEU A 23 -2.70 -5.28 12.50
N SER A 24 -2.45 -3.98 12.49
CA SER A 24 -1.15 -3.41 12.85
C SER A 24 -0.76 -3.73 14.29
N GLN A 25 -1.70 -3.61 15.23
CA GLN A 25 -1.51 -3.97 16.62
C GLN A 25 -1.20 -5.46 16.76
N LEU A 26 -1.96 -6.33 16.09
CA LEU A 26 -1.71 -7.78 16.09
C LEU A 26 -0.30 -8.10 15.59
N LEU A 27 0.09 -7.57 14.43
CA LEU A 27 1.40 -7.83 13.82
C LEU A 27 2.55 -7.26 14.66
N THR A 28 2.36 -6.08 15.25
CA THR A 28 3.35 -5.44 16.14
C THR A 28 3.58 -6.27 17.39
N SER A 29 2.52 -6.80 18.02
CA SER A 29 2.66 -7.66 19.21
C SER A 29 3.43 -8.96 18.93
N ARG A 30 3.53 -9.37 17.66
CA ARG A 30 4.31 -10.52 17.19
C ARG A 30 5.68 -10.14 16.60
N GLY A 31 6.08 -8.87 16.69
CA GLY A 31 7.34 -8.38 16.13
C GLY A 31 7.44 -8.54 14.60
N ILE A 32 6.32 -8.34 13.89
CA ILE A 32 6.25 -8.45 12.42
C ILE A 32 6.29 -7.03 11.82
N PRO A 33 7.42 -6.62 11.19
CA PRO A 33 7.48 -5.36 10.46
C PRO A 33 6.52 -5.38 9.26
N HIS A 34 5.70 -4.34 9.17
CA HIS A 34 4.67 -4.21 8.15
C HIS A 34 4.38 -2.74 7.84
N ALA A 35 3.80 -2.51 6.67
CA ALA A 35 3.33 -1.19 6.24
C ALA A 35 2.11 -1.32 5.33
N PHE A 36 1.18 -0.39 5.44
CA PHE A 36 -0.02 -0.35 4.63
C PHE A 36 0.20 0.43 3.32
N TYR A 37 -0.54 0.02 2.31
CA TYR A 37 -0.47 0.47 0.91
C TYR A 37 -1.87 0.41 0.28
N GLY A 38 -2.07 1.07 -0.87
CA GLY A 38 -3.34 1.13 -1.61
C GLY A 38 -3.96 2.52 -1.61
N SER A 39 -5.09 2.69 -2.29
CA SER A 39 -5.82 3.97 -2.39
C SER A 39 -6.32 4.49 -1.04
N VAL A 40 -6.37 3.64 0.00
CA VAL A 40 -6.67 4.09 1.37
C VAL A 40 -5.66 5.13 1.87
N PHE A 41 -4.43 5.11 1.37
CA PHE A 41 -3.41 6.09 1.73
C PHE A 41 -3.78 7.50 1.25
N THR A 42 -4.12 7.65 -0.03
CA THR A 42 -4.53 8.94 -0.61
C THR A 42 -5.89 9.37 -0.10
N ALA A 43 -6.80 8.42 0.15
CA ALA A 43 -8.08 8.70 0.79
C ALA A 43 -7.90 9.25 2.21
N ALA A 44 -7.02 8.66 3.02
CA ALA A 44 -6.72 9.15 4.37
C ALA A 44 -6.07 10.55 4.36
N LEU A 45 -5.15 10.82 3.43
CA LEU A 45 -4.51 12.14 3.28
C LEU A 45 -5.48 13.23 2.83
N SER A 46 -6.43 12.88 1.95
CA SER A 46 -7.44 13.81 1.43
C SER A 46 -8.69 13.92 2.30
N SER A 47 -8.79 13.13 3.38
CA SER A 47 -10.03 12.93 4.14
C SER A 47 -11.21 12.50 3.24
N SER A 48 -10.93 11.74 2.18
CA SER A 48 -11.96 11.14 1.33
C SER A 48 -12.74 10.08 2.12
N PRO A 49 -14.08 10.08 2.07
CA PRO A 49 -14.90 9.10 2.76
C PRO A 49 -14.77 7.69 2.17
N GLN A 50 -14.29 7.56 0.94
CA GLN A 50 -14.27 6.30 0.20
C GLN A 50 -12.88 5.96 -0.32
N SER A 51 -12.59 4.67 -0.31
CA SER A 51 -11.39 4.05 -0.86
C SER A 51 -11.71 2.67 -1.40
N ASP A 52 -10.95 2.25 -2.42
CA ASP A 52 -11.18 1.01 -3.15
C ASP A 52 -10.42 -0.18 -2.55
N GLU A 53 -9.17 0.05 -2.11
CA GLU A 53 -8.24 -1.03 -1.80
C GLU A 53 -7.35 -0.71 -0.60
N ILE A 54 -7.05 -1.76 0.17
CA ILE A 54 -6.06 -1.75 1.22
C ILE A 54 -5.20 -3.01 1.13
N PHE A 55 -3.89 -2.82 1.21
CA PHE A 55 -2.90 -3.87 1.28
C PHE A 55 -2.03 -3.69 2.50
N CYS A 56 -1.50 -4.79 3.02
CA CYS A 56 -0.49 -4.80 4.07
C CYS A 56 0.76 -5.49 3.53
N ILE A 57 1.82 -4.71 3.32
CA ILE A 57 3.13 -5.20 2.93
C ILE A 57 3.82 -5.72 4.19
N VAL A 58 4.30 -6.96 4.16
CA VAL A 58 4.90 -7.62 5.31
C VAL A 58 6.32 -8.08 4.98
N GLN A 59 7.26 -7.75 5.86
CA GLN A 59 8.67 -8.09 5.68
C GLN A 59 8.93 -9.58 5.91
N TYR A 60 9.91 -10.15 5.18
CA TYR A 60 10.44 -11.48 5.47
C TYR A 60 11.02 -11.56 6.89
N GLY A 61 10.90 -12.74 7.51
CA GLY A 61 11.43 -12.99 8.85
C GLY A 61 12.96 -13.16 8.89
N PRO A 62 13.57 -13.20 10.09
CA PRO A 62 15.03 -13.36 10.25
C PRO A 62 15.63 -14.57 9.52
N SER A 63 14.88 -15.67 9.41
CA SER A 63 15.29 -16.89 8.68
C SER A 63 14.64 -16.99 7.30
N GLN A 64 14.42 -15.86 6.61
CA GLN A 64 13.70 -15.77 5.34
C GLN A 64 12.29 -16.39 5.40
N THR A 65 11.68 -16.42 6.58
CA THR A 65 10.32 -16.94 6.75
C THR A 65 9.35 -16.10 5.93
N HIS A 66 8.61 -16.76 5.05
CA HIS A 66 7.71 -16.10 4.12
C HIS A 66 6.65 -15.26 4.83
N PRO A 67 6.36 -14.02 4.36
CA PRO A 67 5.36 -13.13 4.94
C PRO A 67 4.00 -13.79 5.19
N PHE A 68 3.51 -14.60 4.24
CA PHE A 68 2.22 -15.28 4.40
C PHE A 68 2.18 -16.24 5.59
N ARG A 69 3.28 -16.97 5.83
CA ARG A 69 3.38 -17.86 6.98
C ARG A 69 3.35 -17.05 8.27
N ARG A 70 4.12 -15.96 8.33
CA ARG A 70 4.18 -15.08 9.51
C ARG A 70 2.80 -14.51 9.87
N VAL A 71 2.05 -14.03 8.87
CA VAL A 71 0.70 -13.49 9.11
C VAL A 71 -0.27 -14.58 9.54
N ARG A 72 -0.24 -15.75 8.89
CA ARG A 72 -1.08 -16.89 9.31
C ARG A 72 -0.81 -17.26 10.75
N ASP A 73 0.45 -17.46 11.13
CA ASP A 73 0.88 -17.79 12.48
C ASP A 73 0.43 -16.72 13.50
N ALA A 74 0.49 -15.43 13.14
CA ALA A 74 0.03 -14.33 13.98
C ALA A 74 -1.50 -14.32 14.20
N THR A 75 -2.27 -14.74 13.19
CA THR A 75 -3.74 -14.77 13.24
C THR A 75 -4.33 -16.05 13.84
N VAL A 76 -3.51 -17.08 14.13
CA VAL A 76 -4.01 -18.33 14.72
C VAL A 76 -4.69 -18.04 16.05
N GLY A 77 -5.93 -18.51 16.20
CA GLY A 77 -6.75 -18.34 17.41
C GLY A 77 -7.31 -16.94 17.62
N SER A 78 -7.14 -16.02 16.65
CA SER A 78 -7.76 -14.70 16.71
C SER A 78 -9.27 -14.81 16.48
N GLU A 79 -10.07 -14.15 17.32
CA GLU A 79 -11.52 -14.03 17.10
C GLU A 79 -11.85 -12.94 16.06
N GLU A 80 -11.06 -11.87 16.03
CA GLU A 80 -11.25 -10.72 15.13
C GLU A 80 -10.77 -10.98 13.70
N PHE A 81 -9.78 -11.85 13.51
CA PHE A 81 -9.10 -12.05 12.24
C PHE A 81 -9.16 -13.50 11.76
N SER A 82 -9.29 -13.67 10.45
CA SER A 82 -9.05 -14.95 9.79
C SER A 82 -8.26 -14.78 8.51
N THR A 83 -7.58 -15.83 8.07
CA THR A 83 -6.83 -15.82 6.80
C THR A 83 -7.39 -16.78 5.77
N THR A 84 -7.48 -16.34 4.53
CA THR A 84 -7.75 -17.17 3.35
C THR A 84 -6.55 -17.11 2.43
N HIS A 85 -5.90 -18.25 2.19
CA HIS A 85 -4.80 -18.37 1.23
C HIS A 85 -5.32 -19.05 -0.04
N SER A 86 -5.15 -18.39 -1.18
CA SER A 86 -5.43 -18.95 -2.51
C SER A 86 -4.12 -19.39 -3.16
N PRO A 87 -3.80 -20.70 -3.20
CA PRO A 87 -2.53 -21.17 -3.76
C PRO A 87 -2.40 -20.90 -5.26
N TRP A 88 -3.52 -20.92 -6.01
CA TRP A 88 -3.50 -20.73 -7.46
C TRP A 88 -3.12 -19.32 -7.88
N THR A 89 -3.52 -18.32 -7.09
CA THR A 89 -3.21 -16.91 -7.35
C THR A 89 -2.05 -16.41 -6.49
N ASN A 90 -1.52 -17.26 -5.60
CA ASN A 90 -0.53 -16.90 -4.59
C ASN A 90 -0.92 -15.63 -3.80
N ARG A 91 -2.19 -15.54 -3.39
CA ARG A 91 -2.74 -14.40 -2.62
C ARG A 91 -3.13 -14.85 -1.22
N LEU A 92 -2.72 -14.08 -0.22
CA LEU A 92 -3.19 -14.23 1.16
C LEU A 92 -4.07 -13.04 1.51
N ILE A 93 -5.31 -13.32 1.91
CA ILE A 93 -6.27 -12.33 2.39
C ILE A 93 -6.45 -12.50 3.89
N VAL A 94 -6.34 -11.41 4.64
CA VAL A 94 -6.76 -11.31 6.04
C VAL A 94 -8.13 -10.66 6.07
N THR A 95 -9.10 -11.32 6.69
CA THR A 95 -10.45 -10.80 6.89
C THR A 95 -10.62 -10.35 8.34
N TYR A 96 -10.94 -9.07 8.53
CA TYR A 96 -11.32 -8.47 9.80
C TYR A 96 -12.84 -8.50 9.98
N ARG A 97 -13.30 -9.18 11.04
CA ARG A 97 -14.71 -9.61 11.21
C ARG A 97 -15.53 -8.72 12.16
N THR A 98 -14.89 -7.81 12.88
CA THR A 98 -15.56 -6.93 13.86
C THR A 98 -16.44 -5.85 13.20
N LEU A 99 -16.28 -5.62 11.89
CA LEU A 99 -17.08 -4.67 11.12
C LEU A 99 -18.00 -5.39 10.12
N ILE A 100 -19.13 -4.76 9.80
CA ILE A 100 -20.11 -5.29 8.83
C ILE A 100 -20.28 -4.29 7.67
N PRO A 101 -20.07 -4.69 6.41
CA PRO A 101 -19.43 -5.95 5.99
C PRO A 101 -17.99 -6.12 6.51
N ALA A 102 -17.51 -7.36 6.57
CA ALA A 102 -16.13 -7.66 6.94
C ALA A 102 -15.15 -6.95 5.98
N ILE A 103 -14.00 -6.53 6.51
CA ILE A 103 -12.95 -5.86 5.73
C ILE A 103 -11.89 -6.88 5.34
N GLU A 104 -11.54 -6.91 4.07
CA GLU A 104 -10.48 -7.76 3.52
C GLU A 104 -9.23 -6.92 3.29
N ILE A 105 -8.09 -7.41 3.79
CA ILE A 105 -6.78 -6.81 3.62
C ILE A 105 -5.90 -7.85 2.94
N GLU A 106 -5.41 -7.53 1.75
CA GLU A 106 -4.48 -8.41 1.07
C GLU A 106 -3.05 -8.23 1.60
N ILE A 107 -2.38 -9.34 1.86
CA ILE A 107 -0.98 -9.36 2.31
C ILE A 107 -0.08 -9.44 1.09
N LEU A 108 0.92 -8.56 1.06
CA LEU A 108 1.92 -8.51 0.00
C LEU A 108 3.33 -8.74 0.58
N PRO A 109 4.17 -9.60 -0.02
CA PRO A 109 5.55 -9.74 0.43
C PRO A 109 6.39 -8.49 0.15
N ALA A 110 7.10 -8.00 1.15
CA ALA A 110 8.06 -6.91 1.00
C ALA A 110 9.18 -7.29 0.00
N GLY A 111 9.55 -6.36 -0.88
CA GLY A 111 10.57 -6.58 -1.91
C GLY A 111 10.03 -7.18 -3.21
N GLU A 112 8.90 -7.89 -3.15
CA GLU A 112 8.07 -8.16 -4.35
C GLU A 112 7.22 -6.91 -4.65
N THR A 113 6.54 -6.43 -3.60
CA THR A 113 5.87 -5.13 -3.56
C THR A 113 6.55 -4.23 -2.53
N GLY A 114 6.76 -2.96 -2.91
CA GLY A 114 7.41 -1.99 -2.04
C GLY A 114 8.86 -2.35 -1.69
N PRO A 115 9.43 -1.72 -0.65
CA PRO A 115 10.81 -1.93 -0.26
C PRO A 115 11.01 -3.27 0.47
N ARG A 116 12.24 -3.82 0.40
CA ARG A 116 12.61 -5.07 1.08
C ARG A 116 12.64 -4.95 2.60
N VAL A 117 12.99 -3.78 3.10
CA VAL A 117 13.12 -3.47 4.53
C VAL A 117 12.10 -2.40 4.87
N LEU A 118 11.32 -2.65 5.93
CA LEU A 118 10.30 -1.77 6.46
C LEU A 118 10.81 -1.16 7.77
N GLY A 119 11.33 0.06 7.66
CA GLY A 119 11.77 0.89 8.78
C GLY A 119 11.57 2.39 8.51
N ASP A 120 12.23 3.23 9.30
CA ASP A 120 11.99 4.68 9.36
C ASP A 120 12.16 5.43 8.03
N SER A 121 12.98 4.91 7.12
CA SER A 121 13.19 5.53 5.79
C SER A 121 12.14 5.11 4.74
N THR A 122 11.30 4.13 5.06
CA THR A 122 10.36 3.48 4.13
C THR A 122 8.92 3.47 4.64
N VAL A 123 8.73 3.71 5.94
CA VAL A 123 7.45 3.67 6.63
C VAL A 123 7.25 4.99 7.37
N MET A 124 6.03 5.52 7.33
CA MET A 124 5.58 6.67 8.10
C MET A 124 4.27 6.34 8.84
N LYS A 125 3.96 7.06 9.91
CA LYS A 125 2.67 6.90 10.60
C LYS A 125 1.63 7.87 10.05
N LEU A 126 0.45 7.35 9.74
CA LEU A 126 -0.75 8.13 9.41
C LEU A 126 -1.91 7.55 10.21
N HIS A 127 -2.60 8.37 11.02
CA HIS A 127 -3.63 7.90 11.97
C HIS A 127 -3.16 6.74 12.88
N ASN A 128 -1.89 6.79 13.31
CA ASN A 128 -1.22 5.74 14.10
C ASN A 128 -1.12 4.36 13.40
N VAL A 129 -1.36 4.30 12.10
CA VAL A 129 -1.14 3.12 11.25
C VAL A 129 0.16 3.31 10.46
N PRO A 130 1.05 2.30 10.36
CA PRO A 130 2.27 2.39 9.57
C PRO A 130 1.95 2.27 8.08
N PHE A 131 2.14 3.34 7.31
CA PHE A 131 2.01 3.37 5.85
C PHE A 131 3.38 3.48 5.19
N LEU A 132 3.49 3.11 3.91
CA LEU A 132 4.67 3.48 3.13
C LEU A 132 4.88 5.01 3.13
N THR A 133 6.13 5.45 3.08
CA THR A 133 6.44 6.87 2.83
C THR A 133 5.93 7.32 1.47
N PHE A 134 5.80 8.63 1.25
CA PHE A 134 5.40 9.17 -0.06
C PHE A 134 6.28 8.63 -1.20
N SER A 135 7.59 8.53 -0.99
CA SER A 135 8.53 7.99 -1.97
C SER A 135 8.24 6.53 -2.31
N GLU A 136 8.06 5.67 -1.29
CA GLU A 136 7.81 4.24 -1.50
C GLU A 136 6.40 3.98 -2.03
N PHE A 137 5.41 4.80 -1.65
CA PHE A 137 4.07 4.78 -2.21
C PHE A 137 4.09 5.08 -3.71
N ILE A 138 4.74 6.18 -4.12
CA ILE A 138 4.89 6.54 -5.54
C ILE A 138 5.63 5.43 -6.29
N ARG A 139 6.75 4.93 -5.76
CA ARG A 139 7.53 3.85 -6.37
C ARG A 139 6.68 2.60 -6.61
N ALA A 140 5.90 2.19 -5.61
CA ALA A 140 5.02 1.02 -5.72
C ALA A 140 3.89 1.23 -6.72
N LYS A 141 3.17 2.37 -6.65
CA LYS A 141 2.09 2.70 -7.60
C LYS A 141 2.61 2.86 -9.03
N LEU A 142 3.78 3.48 -9.21
CA LEU A 142 4.40 3.67 -10.52
C LEU A 142 4.72 2.33 -11.19
N LYS A 143 5.28 1.37 -10.43
CA LYS A 143 5.51 0.00 -10.93
C LYS A 143 4.19 -0.66 -11.36
N SER A 144 3.15 -0.57 -10.54
CA SER A 144 1.82 -1.12 -10.87
C SER A 144 1.20 -0.46 -12.10
N TRP A 145 1.33 0.86 -12.22
CA TRP A 145 0.87 1.63 -13.37
C TRP A 145 1.65 1.31 -14.64
N ALA A 146 2.97 1.17 -14.58
CA ALA A 146 3.78 0.83 -15.74
C ALA A 146 3.39 -0.54 -16.34
N ILE A 147 2.94 -1.48 -15.51
CA ILE A 147 2.49 -2.80 -15.94
C ILE A 147 1.05 -2.78 -16.48
N ARG A 148 0.12 -2.07 -15.81
CA ARG A 148 -1.33 -2.21 -16.06
C ARG A 148 -1.99 -0.97 -16.67
N GLY A 149 -1.37 0.20 -16.55
CA GLY A 149 -1.90 1.48 -17.03
C GLY A 149 -3.20 1.92 -16.35
N LEU A 150 -3.48 1.47 -15.12
CA LEU A 150 -4.76 1.76 -14.46
C LEU A 150 -4.87 3.24 -14.05
N GLN A 151 -6.02 3.85 -14.34
CA GLN A 151 -6.26 5.26 -14.06
C GLN A 151 -6.20 5.59 -12.56
N ASN A 152 -6.67 4.70 -11.69
CA ASN A 152 -6.65 4.90 -10.23
C ASN A 152 -5.20 5.00 -9.72
N ASP A 153 -4.30 4.16 -10.24
CA ASP A 153 -2.87 4.24 -9.90
C ASP A 153 -2.27 5.59 -10.34
N ALA A 154 -2.67 6.10 -11.52
CA ALA A 154 -2.22 7.41 -11.99
C ALA A 154 -2.75 8.57 -11.14
N GLN A 155 -4.04 8.54 -10.77
CA GLN A 155 -4.66 9.56 -9.91
C GLN A 155 -3.97 9.61 -8.54
N ASP A 156 -3.67 8.45 -7.95
CA ASP A 156 -2.96 8.36 -6.68
C ASP A 156 -1.56 8.98 -6.75
N ILE A 157 -0.80 8.67 -7.82
CA ILE A 157 0.55 9.24 -8.01
C ILE A 157 0.47 10.76 -8.20
N VAL A 158 -0.42 11.24 -9.07
CA VAL A 158 -0.63 12.68 -9.32
C VAL A 158 -1.03 13.40 -8.03
N TYR A 159 -1.94 12.81 -7.25
CA TYR A 159 -2.37 13.38 -5.98
C TYR A 159 -1.20 13.54 -5.01
N VAL A 160 -0.40 12.49 -4.81
CA VAL A 160 0.73 12.55 -3.86
C VAL A 160 1.81 13.50 -4.36
N LEU A 161 2.15 13.44 -5.65
CA LEU A 161 3.21 14.27 -6.21
C LEU A 161 2.81 15.76 -6.18
N SER A 162 1.58 16.10 -6.56
CA SER A 162 1.11 17.50 -6.55
C SER A 162 1.15 18.16 -5.17
N ARG A 163 0.90 17.40 -4.10
CA ARG A 163 0.77 17.95 -2.73
C ARG A 163 1.99 17.74 -1.86
N TYR A 164 2.75 16.68 -2.11
CA TYR A 164 3.80 16.21 -1.21
C TYR A 164 5.14 15.97 -1.92
N TRP A 165 5.36 16.48 -3.15
CA TRP A 165 6.65 16.34 -3.85
C TRP A 165 7.84 16.79 -2.99
N ASN A 166 7.67 17.81 -2.14
CA ASN A 166 8.71 18.30 -1.23
C ASN A 166 9.05 17.34 -0.08
N ARG A 167 8.35 16.21 0.04
CA ARG A 167 8.65 15.12 0.98
C ARG A 167 9.08 13.83 0.27
N VAL A 168 9.24 13.89 -1.05
CA VAL A 168 9.70 12.76 -1.86
C VAL A 168 11.22 12.78 -1.96
N ASP A 169 11.81 11.59 -1.79
CA ASP A 169 13.21 11.29 -2.08
C ASP A 169 13.31 10.79 -3.51
N ILE A 170 13.85 11.62 -4.40
CA ILE A 170 13.93 11.31 -5.83
C ILE A 170 14.77 10.05 -6.09
N ASN A 171 15.77 9.77 -5.25
CA ASN A 171 16.66 8.62 -5.42
C ASN A 171 15.95 7.28 -5.24
N ARG A 172 14.72 7.29 -4.69
CA ARG A 172 13.87 6.10 -4.56
C ARG A 172 12.96 5.89 -5.76
N ILE A 173 12.83 6.86 -6.65
CA ILE A 173 11.93 6.83 -7.80
C ILE A 173 12.71 6.44 -9.05
N PRO A 174 12.29 5.41 -9.81
CA PRO A 174 12.88 5.12 -11.13
C PRO A 174 12.60 6.28 -12.09
N GLU A 175 13.64 7.06 -12.41
CA GLU A 175 13.52 8.30 -13.20
C GLU A 175 12.90 8.06 -14.57
N GLN A 176 13.36 7.06 -15.31
CA GLN A 176 12.85 6.75 -16.66
C GLN A 176 11.34 6.41 -16.67
N ASP A 177 10.89 5.63 -15.68
CA ASP A 177 9.47 5.29 -15.55
C ASP A 177 8.65 6.53 -15.18
N MET A 178 9.19 7.40 -14.32
CA MET A 178 8.52 8.63 -13.90
C MET A 178 8.47 9.69 -15.01
N ASP A 179 9.51 9.82 -15.83
CA ASP A 179 9.49 10.68 -17.02
C ASP A 179 8.42 10.22 -18.01
N THR A 180 8.33 8.89 -18.22
CA THR A 180 7.28 8.29 -19.06
C THR A 180 5.89 8.55 -18.47
N PHE A 181 5.75 8.43 -17.14
CA PHE A 181 4.51 8.73 -16.43
C PHE A 181 4.11 10.20 -16.59
N ALA A 182 5.04 11.13 -16.36
CA ALA A 182 4.80 12.58 -16.44
C ALA A 182 4.45 13.02 -17.87
N ALA A 183 5.04 12.40 -18.90
CA ALA A 183 4.69 12.64 -20.29
C ALA A 183 3.24 12.24 -20.63
N ARG A 184 2.71 11.18 -19.98
CA ARG A 184 1.33 10.70 -20.17
C ARG A 184 0.32 11.34 -19.23
N ASN A 185 0.77 11.91 -18.12
CA ASN A 185 -0.06 12.54 -17.09
C ASN A 185 0.46 13.96 -16.82
N PRO A 186 0.05 14.95 -17.63
CA PRO A 186 0.59 16.31 -17.56
C PRO A 186 0.47 16.97 -16.18
N ASP A 187 -0.55 16.61 -15.40
CA ASP A 187 -0.77 17.11 -14.04
C ASP A 187 0.37 16.75 -13.07
N ALA A 188 1.13 15.68 -13.34
CA ALA A 188 2.32 15.32 -12.57
C ALA A 188 3.59 16.08 -13.00
N ALA A 189 3.64 16.59 -14.24
CA ALA A 189 4.87 17.08 -14.86
C ALA A 189 5.49 18.27 -14.12
N ALA A 190 4.67 19.23 -13.68
CA ALA A 190 5.15 20.40 -12.95
C ALA A 190 5.81 19.99 -11.62
N SER A 191 5.17 19.08 -10.88
CA SER A 191 5.65 18.60 -9.59
C SER A 191 6.91 17.74 -9.73
N TRP A 192 6.96 16.91 -10.77
CA TRP A 192 8.14 16.13 -11.12
C TRP A 192 9.34 17.02 -11.48
N THR A 193 9.11 18.05 -12.29
CA THR A 193 10.15 19.03 -12.66
C THR A 193 10.66 19.80 -11.45
N ALA A 194 9.77 20.22 -10.55
CA ALA A 194 10.15 20.88 -9.31
C ALA A 194 10.99 19.97 -8.40
N LEU A 195 10.64 18.68 -8.35
CA LEU A 195 11.39 17.68 -7.61
C LEU A 195 12.80 17.49 -8.21
N LYS A 196 12.93 17.30 -9.53
CA LYS A 196 14.24 17.21 -10.21
C LYS A 196 15.14 18.42 -9.92
N ARG A 197 14.59 19.62 -10.07
CA ARG A 197 15.30 20.88 -9.79
C ARG A 197 15.84 20.95 -8.36
N ARG A 198 15.08 20.47 -7.36
CA ARG A 198 15.52 20.47 -5.96
C ARG A 198 16.76 19.59 -5.74
N TYR A 199 16.92 18.53 -6.51
CA TYR A 199 18.05 17.62 -6.43
C TYR A 199 19.16 17.94 -7.44
N GLY A 200 19.04 19.06 -8.18
CA GLY A 200 20.05 19.48 -9.16
C GLY A 200 20.05 18.66 -10.46
N MET A 201 18.91 18.07 -10.81
CA MET A 201 18.66 17.30 -12.04
C MET A 201 17.89 18.12 -13.07
#